data_AF-A0A0A0BVC6-F1
#
_entry.id   AF-A0A0A0BVC6-F1
#
_cell.length_a   1.000
_cell.length_b   1.000
_cell.length_c   1.000
_cell.angle_alpha   90.00
_cell.angle_beta   90.00
_cell.angle_gamma   90.00
#
_symmetry.space_group_name_H-M   'P 1'
#
loop_
_entity.id
_entity.type
_entity.pdbx_description
1 polymer ?
#
loop_
_entity_poly.entity_id
_entity_poly.type
_entity_poly.pdbx_seq_one_letter_code
_entity_poly.pdbx_strand_id
1 'polypeptide(L)'
;MTGFEVDLDLVRRAARHHEDLAQAYADLDTRRAAAGLERGALGKLPESDAIHAAFEARYHGLGEALAALQEIYRNIGDGLVATADGYLTSDDAVAALLATYSEQVP
;
A
#
# COMPACT_ATOMS: atom_id res chain seq x y z
N MET A 1 26.92 -17.01 14.04
CA MET A 1 25.70 -16.19 13.93
C MET A 1 25.91 -15.25 12.75
N THR A 2 25.29 -15.53 11.61
CA THR A 2 25.23 -14.59 10.48
C THR A 2 24.30 -13.46 10.89
N GLY A 3 24.86 -12.34 11.35
CA GLY A 3 24.09 -11.13 11.60
C GLY A 3 23.58 -10.60 10.27
N PHE A 4 22.26 -10.59 10.09
CA PHE A 4 21.65 -9.85 9.00
C PHE A 4 21.65 -8.38 9.42
N GLU A 5 22.52 -7.57 8.79
CA GLU A 5 22.47 -6.12 8.91
C GLU A 5 21.31 -5.63 8.04
N VAL A 6 20.26 -5.12 8.68
CA VAL A 6 19.10 -4.57 7.96
C VAL A 6 19.43 -3.13 7.58
N ASP A 7 19.51 -2.87 6.27
CA ASP A 7 19.59 -1.51 5.75
C ASP A 7 18.23 -0.82 5.95
N LEU A 8 18.11 -0.08 7.06
CA LEU A 8 16.88 0.62 7.43
C LEU A 8 16.48 1.71 6.43
N ASP A 9 17.44 2.29 5.70
CA ASP A 9 17.17 3.26 4.65
C ASP A 9 16.56 2.58 3.42
N LEU A 10 16.99 1.36 3.10
CA LEU A 10 16.34 0.54 2.08
C LEU A 10 14.90 0.19 2.48
N VAL A 11 14.68 -0.25 3.73
CA VAL A 11 13.34 -0.59 4.23
C VAL A 11 12.41 0.63 4.19
N ARG A 12 12.88 1.80 4.64
CA ARG A 12 12.11 3.05 4.60
C ARG A 12 11.84 3.55 3.18
N ARG A 13 12.78 3.33 2.24
CA ARG A 13 12.54 3.61 0.81
C ARG A 13 11.48 2.69 0.22
N ALA A 14 11.52 1.40 0.54
CA ALA A 14 10.52 0.44 0.10
C ALA A 14 9.13 0.79 0.66
N ALA A 15 9.04 1.17 1.94
CA ALA A 15 7.79 1.61 2.55
C ALA A 15 7.15 2.79 1.81
N ARG A 16 7.94 3.84 1.52
CA ARG A 16 7.48 4.99 0.73
C ARG A 16 7.03 4.59 -0.68
N HIS A 17 7.77 3.69 -1.33
CA HIS A 17 7.38 3.22 -2.65
C HIS A 17 6.02 2.51 -2.64
N HIS A 18 5.71 1.74 -1.59
CA HIS A 18 4.41 1.10 -1.45
C HIS A 18 3.29 2.11 -1.13
N GLU A 19 3.56 3.15 -0.35
CA GLU A 19 2.62 4.26 -0.15
C GLU A 19 2.32 4.99 -1.46
N ASP A 20 3.35 5.28 -2.26
CA ASP A 20 3.20 5.91 -3.59
C ASP A 20 2.33 5.04 -4.52
N LEU A 21 2.52 3.71 -4.49
CA LEU A 21 1.68 2.77 -5.24
C LEU A 21 0.25 2.78 -4.73
N ALA A 22 0.01 2.77 -3.42
CA ALA A 22 -1.33 2.84 -2.85
C ALA A 22 -2.05 4.12 -3.29
N GLN A 23 -1.35 5.26 -3.30
CA GLN A 23 -1.89 6.51 -3.81
C GLN A 23 -2.18 6.47 -5.32
N ALA A 24 -1.29 5.88 -6.11
CA ALA A 24 -1.52 5.71 -7.55
C ALA A 24 -2.78 4.89 -7.85
N TYR A 25 -3.05 3.83 -7.08
CA TYR A 25 -4.30 3.05 -7.22
C TYR A 25 -5.54 3.83 -6.76
N ALA A 26 -5.43 4.66 -5.71
CA ALA A 26 -6.51 5.54 -5.29
C ALA A 26 -6.86 6.58 -6.37
N ASP A 27 -5.85 7.15 -7.02
CA ASP A 27 -6.02 8.08 -8.14
C ASP A 27 -6.65 7.39 -9.36
N LEU A 28 -6.25 6.14 -9.64
CA LEU A 28 -6.86 5.34 -10.71
C LEU A 28 -8.33 5.05 -10.42
N ASP A 29 -8.69 4.72 -9.18
CA ASP A 29 -10.10 4.49 -8.82
C ASP A 29 -10.93 5.77 -8.94
N THR A 30 -10.37 6.93 -8.55
CA THR A 30 -11.02 8.23 -8.74
C THR A 30 -11.25 8.53 -10.22
N ARG A 31 -10.26 8.30 -11.08
CA ARG A 31 -10.38 8.49 -12.53
C ARG A 31 -11.37 7.51 -13.16
N ARG A 32 -11.37 6.25 -12.71
CA ARG A 32 -12.34 5.25 -13.10
C ARG A 32 -13.75 5.72 -12.75
N ALA A 33 -14.01 6.10 -11.50
CA ALA A 33 -15.32 6.59 -11.07
C ALA A 33 -15.83 7.77 -11.92
N ALA A 34 -14.93 8.67 -12.35
CA ALA A 34 -15.26 9.78 -13.23
C ALA A 34 -15.51 9.37 -14.71
N ALA A 35 -15.01 8.22 -15.15
CA ALA A 35 -15.12 7.73 -16.53
C ALA A 35 -16.26 6.72 -16.74
N GLY A 36 -17.23 6.65 -15.81
CA GLY A 36 -18.41 5.79 -15.91
C GLY A 36 -19.23 6.03 -17.17
N LEU A 37 -19.96 4.98 -17.61
CA LEU A 37 -20.79 5.02 -18.80
C LEU A 37 -22.19 5.48 -18.42
N GLU A 38 -22.55 6.72 -18.77
CA GLU A 38 -23.85 7.27 -18.42
C GLU A 38 -25.01 6.46 -19.01
N ARG A 39 -26.09 6.35 -18.24
CA ARG A 39 -27.30 5.68 -18.69
C ARG A 39 -27.89 6.43 -19.88
N GLY A 40 -28.03 5.74 -21.02
CA GLY A 40 -28.50 6.33 -22.26
C GLY A 40 -27.39 6.85 -23.20
N ALA A 41 -26.12 6.78 -22.82
CA ALA A 41 -24.99 7.10 -23.69
C ALA A 41 -24.94 6.21 -24.97
N LEU A 42 -25.54 5.01 -24.88
CA LEU A 42 -25.67 4.06 -25.99
C LEU A 42 -26.89 4.34 -26.89
N GLY A 43 -27.68 5.37 -26.59
CA GLY A 43 -28.80 5.83 -27.40
C GLY A 43 -29.85 4.74 -27.68
N LYS A 44 -30.22 4.61 -28.97
CA LYS A 44 -31.24 3.64 -29.45
C LYS A 44 -30.64 2.31 -29.90
N LEU A 45 -29.42 1.99 -29.50
CA LEU A 45 -28.83 0.68 -29.83
C LEU A 45 -29.75 -0.44 -29.33
N PRO A 46 -30.02 -1.47 -30.15
CA PRO A 46 -30.58 -2.70 -29.65
C PRO A 46 -29.69 -3.20 -28.50
N GLU A 47 -30.29 -3.67 -27.41
CA GLU A 47 -29.58 -4.19 -26.24
C GLU A 47 -28.79 -3.14 -25.42
N SER A 48 -29.05 -1.84 -25.60
CA SER A 48 -28.37 -0.77 -24.84
C SER A 48 -28.41 -0.98 -23.32
N ASP A 49 -29.55 -1.41 -22.77
CA ASP A 49 -29.70 -1.72 -21.34
C ASP A 49 -28.85 -2.93 -20.89
N ALA A 50 -28.75 -3.96 -21.73
CA ALA A 50 -27.94 -5.15 -21.43
C ALA A 50 -26.44 -4.83 -21.47
N ILE A 51 -26.02 -4.01 -22.45
CA ILE A 51 -24.64 -3.53 -22.56
C ILE A 51 -24.29 -2.64 -21.36
N HIS A 52 -25.20 -1.74 -20.97
CA HIS A 52 -25.03 -0.88 -19.79
C HIS A 52 -24.88 -1.71 -18.50
N ALA A 53 -25.76 -2.71 -18.30
CA ALA A 53 -25.67 -3.60 -17.14
C ALA A 53 -24.36 -4.41 -17.11
N ALA A 54 -23.92 -4.92 -18.26
CA ALA A 54 -22.65 -5.66 -18.37
C ALA A 54 -21.44 -4.74 -18.10
N PHE A 55 -21.49 -3.49 -18.58
CA PHE A 55 -20.48 -2.49 -18.27
C PHE A 55 -20.43 -2.23 -16.77
N GLU A 56 -21.56 -1.88 -16.14
CA GLU A 56 -21.65 -1.59 -14.70
C GLU A 56 -21.10 -2.74 -13.84
N ALA A 57 -21.50 -3.98 -14.13
CA ALA A 57 -21.01 -5.14 -13.40
C ALA A 57 -19.48 -5.28 -13.49
N ARG A 58 -18.91 -5.12 -14.68
CA ARG A 58 -17.46 -5.21 -14.88
C ARG A 58 -16.72 -4.02 -14.27
N TYR A 59 -17.31 -2.83 -14.35
CA TYR A 59 -16.71 -1.59 -13.86
C TYR A 59 -16.75 -1.49 -12.34
N HIS A 60 -17.76 -2.09 -11.71
CA HIS A 60 -17.86 -2.29 -10.28
C HIS A 60 -16.77 -3.24 -9.78
N GLY A 61 -16.63 -4.43 -10.39
CA GLY A 61 -15.57 -5.39 -10.02
C GLY A 61 -14.16 -4.84 -10.21
N LEU A 62 -13.95 -3.95 -11.20
CA LEU A 62 -12.69 -3.21 -11.33
C LEU A 62 -12.45 -2.27 -10.15
N GLY A 63 -13.48 -1.58 -9.67
CA GLY A 63 -13.37 -0.71 -8.48
C GLY A 63 -13.00 -1.49 -7.23
N GLU A 64 -13.64 -2.64 -6.99
CA GLU A 64 -13.29 -3.52 -5.87
C GLU A 64 -11.83 -4.00 -5.94
N ALA A 65 -11.36 -4.37 -7.14
CA ALA A 65 -9.98 -4.78 -7.34
C ALA A 65 -8.96 -3.65 -7.07
N LEU A 66 -9.27 -2.41 -7.48
CA LEU A 66 -8.43 -1.25 -7.21
C LEU A 66 -8.37 -0.92 -5.72
N ALA A 67 -9.51 -0.99 -5.03
CA ALA A 67 -9.58 -0.79 -3.58
C ALA A 67 -8.76 -1.86 -2.83
N ALA A 68 -8.84 -3.12 -3.23
CA ALA A 68 -8.05 -4.20 -2.66
C ALA A 68 -6.54 -3.98 -2.86
N LEU A 69 -6.12 -3.54 -4.05
CA LEU A 69 -4.71 -3.22 -4.32
C LEU A 69 -4.21 -2.05 -3.47
N GLN A 70 -5.02 -0.98 -3.36
CA GLN A 70 -4.70 0.14 -2.48
C GLN A 70 -4.46 -0.32 -1.04
N GLU A 71 -5.35 -1.16 -0.50
CA GLU A 71 -5.23 -1.69 0.86
C GLU A 71 -3.98 -2.56 1.04
N ILE A 72 -3.70 -3.47 0.11
CA ILE A 72 -2.51 -4.33 0.15
C ILE A 72 -1.24 -3.49 0.19
N TYR A 73 -1.12 -2.49 -0.68
CA TYR A 73 0.09 -1.68 -0.73
C TYR A 73 0.27 -0.81 0.52
N ARG A 74 -0.82 -0.25 1.07
CA ARG A 74 -0.77 0.46 2.35
C ARG A 74 -0.32 -0.46 3.48
N ASN A 75 -0.90 -1.65 3.60
CA ASN A 75 -0.55 -2.61 4.65
C ASN A 75 0.91 -3.07 4.55
N ILE A 76 1.45 -3.23 3.34
CA ILE A 76 2.87 -3.54 3.14
C ILE A 76 3.74 -2.34 3.58
N GLY A 77 3.37 -1.12 3.18
CA GLY A 77 4.06 0.11 3.60
C GLY A 77 4.13 0.24 5.12
N ASP A 78 2.99 0.12 5.78
CA ASP A 78 2.86 0.17 7.25
C ASP A 78 3.69 -0.92 7.93
N GLY A 79 3.65 -2.15 7.41
CA GLY A 79 4.45 -3.26 7.93
C GLY A 79 5.96 -3.03 7.83
N LEU A 80 6.42 -2.39 6.75
CA LEU A 80 7.81 -2.03 6.56
C LEU A 80 8.25 -0.91 7.51
N VAL A 81 7.40 0.10 7.73
CA VAL A 81 7.66 1.16 8.72
C VAL A 81 7.78 0.56 10.13
N ALA A 82 6.79 -0.25 10.53
CA ALA A 82 6.80 -0.92 11.83
C ALA A 82 8.04 -1.79 12.03
N THR A 83 8.49 -2.48 10.98
CA THR A 83 9.72 -3.27 11.00
C THR A 83 10.95 -2.37 11.23
N ALA A 84 11.08 -1.29 10.46
CA ALA A 84 12.22 -0.37 10.60
C ALA A 84 12.29 0.26 12.00
N ASP A 85 11.15 0.69 12.55
CA ASP A 85 11.09 1.30 13.87
C ASP A 85 11.37 0.27 14.99
N GLY A 86 10.97 -0.99 14.78
CA GLY A 86 11.31 -2.10 15.68
C GLY A 86 12.81 -2.37 15.76
N TYR A 87 13.53 -2.33 14.63
CA TYR A 87 14.98 -2.46 14.61
C TYR A 87 15.67 -1.30 15.33
N LEU A 88 15.27 -0.05 15.07
CA LEU A 88 15.84 1.13 15.76
C LEU A 88 15.68 1.03 17.28
N THR A 89 14.48 0.69 17.74
CA THR A 89 14.18 0.56 19.17
C THR A 89 15.02 -0.54 19.81
N SER A 90 15.20 -1.67 19.12
CA SER A 90 16.03 -2.78 19.59
C SER A 90 17.50 -2.39 19.67
N ASP A 91 18.01 -1.69 18.67
CA ASP A 91 19.41 -1.25 18.63
C ASP A 91 19.70 -0.21 19.73
N ASP A 92 18.79 0.74 19.95
CA ASP A 92 18.88 1.71 21.05
C ASP A 92 18.88 1.02 22.42
N ALA A 93 18.03 0.01 22.61
CA ALA A 93 17.97 -0.76 23.85
C ALA A 93 19.27 -1.55 24.11
N VAL A 94 19.85 -2.15 23.07
CA VAL A 94 21.13 -2.86 23.17
C VAL A 94 22.27 -1.88 23.45
N ALA A 95 22.29 -0.72 22.79
CA ALA A 95 23.29 0.32 23.03
C ALA A 95 23.24 0.84 24.47
N ALA A 96 22.04 1.09 25.01
CA ALA A 96 21.85 1.51 26.39
C ALA A 96 22.32 0.43 27.39
N LEU A 97 22.05 -0.85 27.12
CA LEU A 97 22.52 -1.96 27.94
C LEU A 97 24.06 -2.05 27.93
N LEU A 98 24.68 -1.96 26.74
CA LEU A 98 26.13 -2.00 26.60
C LEU A 98 26.82 -0.83 27.32
N ALA A 99 26.25 0.37 27.23
CA ALA A 99 26.75 1.54 27.97
C ALA A 99 26.70 1.30 29.48
N THR A 100 25.58 0.77 29.99
CA THR A 100 25.41 0.44 31.42
C THR A 100 26.43 -0.61 31.89
N TYR A 101 26.69 -1.64 31.07
CA TYR A 101 27.72 -2.64 31.38
C TYR A 101 29.14 -2.07 31.34
N SER A 102 29.44 -1.14 30.42
CA SER A 102 30.76 -0.51 30.33
C SER A 102 31.10 0.40 31.51
N GLU A 103 30.08 0.95 32.19
CA GLU A 103 30.26 1.75 33.41
C GLU A 103 30.40 0.87 34.68
N GLN A 104 29.97 -0.39 34.62
CA GLN A 104 29.99 -1.32 35.77
C GLN A 104 31.22 -2.23 35.82
N VAL A 105 32.04 -2.27 34.77
CA VAL A 105 33.28 -3.04 34.73
C VAL A 105 34.49 -2.08 34.79
N PRO A 106 35.29 -2.08 35.88
CA PRO A 106 36.46 -1.22 36.04
C PRO A 106 37.63 -1.60 35.13
#